data_AF-A0A7C5BHN1-F1
#
_entry.id   AF-A0A7C5BHN1-F1
#
_cell.length_a   1.000
_cell.length_b   1.000
_cell.length_c   1.000
_cell.angle_alpha   90.00
_cell.angle_beta   90.00
_cell.angle_gamma   90.00
#
_symmetry.space_group_name_H-M   'P 1'
#
loop_
_entity.id
_entity.type
_entity.pdbx_description
1 polymer ?
#
loop_
_entity_poly.entity_id
_entity_poly.type
_entity_poly.pdbx_seq_one_letter_code
_entity_poly.pdbx_strand_id
1 'polypeptide(L)'
;MMQTQKPHLIRLEVNYRGIFQKTLAYHISGDIVYAAHKEGKTAFSNGRYSDDPQRNGIPCANFAYFSKDLSEEDLEAEASASMDITEAEVVVVLDDTMVKGLEPWGGYGIRPINEKVVKDGVMLIVSNRKPADLVAQMEKKHYPYRLAILPGEASFAGLWYFKDDMTDVRVLGAIAKVAPEITSIDTVANYVASKYKSKEKAAAARKAYDEVKISTVNAGEGIDWPYPKPILPGWKSFDEGVYVKGVKRGFQMGPRGQNRNPDYKRGTSKTQRPVVRFDICTKCTLCWYDCPDEVFDPTTEGLYDVNYEYCTGCGRCAEVCPVDDCIVMVDELKFENQDSPYVMYKKDPEKYVKWAEDKKGKERLMPSPVTGKGNSVSKVETPKPYKKGVVK
;
A
#
# COMPACT_ATOMS: atom_id res chain seq x y z
N MET A 1 13.80 10.06 44.12
CA MET A 1 13.99 9.82 42.67
C MET A 1 12.83 10.49 41.96
N MET A 2 13.04 11.70 41.42
CA MET A 2 12.03 12.34 40.56
C MET A 2 11.91 11.43 39.33
N GLN A 3 10.73 10.86 39.10
CA GLN A 3 10.43 10.27 37.80
C GLN A 3 10.54 11.42 36.80
N THR A 4 11.63 11.45 36.02
CA THR A 4 11.74 12.32 34.88
C THR A 4 10.59 11.96 33.96
N GLN A 5 9.58 12.82 33.93
CA GLN A 5 8.43 12.70 33.04
C GLN A 5 9.01 12.65 31.63
N LYS A 6 8.79 11.54 30.91
CA LYS A 6 9.29 11.41 29.55
C LYS A 6 8.80 12.62 28.74
N PRO A 7 9.67 13.28 27.96
CA PRO A 7 9.30 14.44 27.17
C PRO A 7 8.14 14.07 26.24
N HIS A 8 7.19 15.00 26.07
CA HIS A 8 6.03 14.75 25.23
C HIS A 8 6.45 14.73 23.75
N LEU A 9 6.58 13.53 23.20
CA LEU A 9 6.95 13.27 21.81
C LEU A 9 5.80 12.56 21.10
N ILE A 10 5.39 13.10 19.96
CA ILE A 10 4.41 12.49 19.06
C ILE A 10 5.15 12.09 17.78
N ARG A 11 4.97 10.84 17.37
CA ARG A 11 5.51 10.25 16.15
C ARG A 11 4.36 9.97 15.18
N LEU A 12 4.50 10.53 13.98
CA LEU A 12 3.61 10.34 12.85
C LEU A 12 4.32 9.49 11.80
N GLU A 13 3.74 8.37 11.40
CA GLU A 13 4.17 7.59 10.24
C GLU A 13 3.21 7.83 9.08
N VAL A 14 3.73 8.17 7.90
CA VAL A 14 2.96 8.28 6.66
C VAL A 14 3.38 7.16 5.74
N ASN A 15 2.54 6.13 5.61
CA ASN A 15 2.71 4.99 4.73
C ASN A 15 2.14 5.28 3.34
N TYR A 16 2.92 4.99 2.29
CA TYR A 16 2.56 5.31 0.92
C TYR A 16 3.17 4.32 -0.08
N ARG A 17 2.66 4.33 -1.31
CA ARG A 17 3.21 3.59 -2.45
C ARG A 17 4.40 4.34 -3.04
N GLY A 18 5.59 3.75 -2.91
CA GLY A 18 6.84 4.26 -3.46
C GLY A 18 6.69 4.68 -4.91
N ILE A 19 7.30 5.82 -5.25
CA ILE A 19 7.18 6.49 -6.55
C ILE A 19 5.76 6.98 -6.90
N PHE A 20 4.71 6.17 -6.77
CA PHE A 20 3.33 6.55 -7.12
C PHE A 20 2.75 7.63 -6.20
N GLN A 21 3.15 7.65 -4.94
CA GLN A 21 2.65 8.57 -3.91
C GLN A 21 3.78 9.36 -3.25
N LYS A 22 4.98 9.36 -3.84
CA LYS A 22 6.17 9.98 -3.26
C LYS A 22 5.94 11.46 -2.93
N THR A 23 5.62 12.28 -3.94
CA THR A 23 5.37 13.72 -3.76
C THR A 23 4.25 14.00 -2.77
N LEU A 24 3.16 13.24 -2.84
CA LEU A 24 2.05 13.31 -1.90
C LEU A 24 2.50 13.11 -0.45
N ALA A 25 3.29 12.07 -0.17
CA ALA A 25 3.81 11.79 1.16
C ALA A 25 4.76 12.87 1.67
N TYR A 26 5.64 13.41 0.82
CA TYR A 26 6.53 14.53 1.19
C TYR A 26 5.76 15.80 1.53
N HIS A 27 4.72 16.13 0.77
CA HIS A 27 3.87 17.28 1.10
C HIS A 27 3.19 17.07 2.45
N ILE A 28 2.62 15.89 2.70
CA ILE A 28 1.94 15.62 3.98
C ILE A 28 2.93 15.70 5.15
N SER A 29 4.07 15.00 5.08
CA SER A 29 5.04 14.94 6.18
C SER A 29 5.76 16.27 6.41
N GLY A 30 6.00 17.07 5.37
CA GLY A 30 6.62 18.38 5.50
C GLY A 30 5.64 19.47 5.92
N ASP A 31 4.44 19.51 5.36
CA ASP A 31 3.48 20.59 5.62
C ASP A 31 2.94 20.55 7.03
N ILE A 32 2.77 19.34 7.59
CA ILE A 32 2.35 19.18 8.97
C ILE A 32 3.40 19.69 9.96
N VAL A 33 4.69 19.58 9.63
CA VAL A 33 5.80 20.13 10.43
C VAL A 33 5.72 21.66 10.44
N TYR A 34 5.55 22.28 9.26
CA TYR A 34 5.38 23.73 9.17
C TYR A 34 4.12 24.23 9.90
N ALA A 35 3.01 23.48 9.82
CA ALA A 35 1.80 23.80 10.56
C ALA A 35 2.04 23.71 12.08
N ALA A 36 2.71 22.67 12.57
CA ALA A 36 3.04 22.51 13.97
C ALA A 36 3.96 23.63 14.49
N HIS A 37 4.95 24.07 13.71
CA HIS A 37 5.80 25.21 14.06
C HIS A 37 5.02 26.52 14.23
N LYS A 38 3.93 26.74 13.49
CA LYS A 38 3.07 27.92 13.67
C LYS A 38 2.35 27.92 15.03
N GLU A 39 2.26 26.78 15.70
CA GLU A 39 1.74 26.65 17.07
C GLU A 39 2.85 26.59 18.13
N GLY A 40 4.09 26.95 17.77
CA GLY A 40 5.23 26.99 18.70
C GLY A 40 5.77 25.62 19.10
N LYS A 41 5.49 24.57 18.33
CA LYS A 41 6.05 23.23 18.54
C LYS A 41 7.38 23.07 17.81
N THR A 42 8.29 22.33 18.41
CA THR A 42 9.46 21.78 17.71
C THR A 42 8.97 20.59 16.89
N ALA A 43 9.34 20.54 15.61
CA ALA A 43 8.89 19.49 14.70
C ALA A 43 9.94 19.21 13.63
N PHE A 44 10.00 17.96 13.18
CA PHE A 44 10.97 17.48 12.20
C PHE A 44 10.36 16.36 11.36
N SER A 45 10.81 16.17 10.11
CA SER A 45 10.38 15.04 9.29
C SER A 45 11.56 14.44 8.52
N ASN A 46 11.57 13.11 8.39
CA ASN A 46 12.52 12.36 7.57
C ASN A 46 11.83 11.21 6.82
N GLY A 47 12.52 10.61 5.86
CA GLY A 47 12.06 9.40 5.17
C GLY A 47 12.68 8.14 5.77
N ARG A 48 12.01 7.00 5.64
CA ARG A 48 12.62 5.71 5.99
C ARG A 48 13.72 5.38 4.98
N TYR A 49 14.97 5.53 5.40
CA TYR A 49 16.14 5.41 4.51
C TYR A 49 16.24 4.05 3.82
N SER A 50 15.78 2.97 4.48
CA SER A 50 15.80 1.62 3.91
C SER A 50 14.88 1.46 2.69
N ASP A 51 14.02 2.43 2.39
CA ASP A 51 13.19 2.47 1.19
C ASP A 51 13.88 3.09 -0.03
N ASP A 52 15.03 3.75 0.16
CA ASP A 52 15.73 4.43 -0.91
C ASP A 52 16.78 3.54 -1.62
N PRO A 53 16.91 3.65 -2.96
CA PRO A 53 16.04 4.40 -3.86
C PRO A 53 14.67 3.72 -4.04
N GLN A 54 13.59 4.50 -3.92
CA GLN A 54 12.22 4.00 -4.06
C GLN A 54 11.95 3.33 -5.41
N ARG A 55 10.97 2.41 -5.45
CA ARG A 55 10.46 1.78 -6.69
C ARG A 55 8.94 1.88 -6.76
N ASN A 56 8.42 1.68 -7.97
CA ASN A 56 6.99 1.69 -8.27
C ASN A 56 6.20 0.75 -7.35
N GLY A 57 5.30 1.32 -6.55
CA GLY A 57 4.32 0.59 -5.74
C GLY A 57 4.85 -0.03 -4.45
N ILE A 58 6.18 -0.08 -4.25
CA ILE A 58 6.77 -0.65 -3.04
C ILE A 58 6.31 0.14 -1.82
N PRO A 59 5.84 -0.52 -0.75
CA PRO A 59 5.50 0.15 0.50
C PRO A 59 6.65 1.00 1.05
N CYS A 60 6.44 2.30 1.19
CA CYS A 60 7.38 3.25 1.76
C CYS A 60 6.79 4.00 2.96
N ALA A 61 7.64 4.59 3.79
CA ALA A 61 7.22 5.42 4.91
C ALA A 61 8.01 6.72 5.03
N ASN A 62 7.32 7.80 5.40
CA ASN A 62 7.92 9.03 5.91
C ASN A 62 7.51 9.19 7.38
N PHE A 63 8.35 9.83 8.18
CA PHE A 63 8.08 10.11 9.58
C PHE A 63 8.03 11.61 9.81
N ALA A 64 7.22 12.02 10.77
CA ALA A 64 7.29 13.34 11.38
C ALA A 64 7.20 13.24 12.90
N TYR A 65 7.93 14.10 13.59
CA TYR A 65 8.08 14.12 15.03
C TYR A 65 7.67 15.49 15.55
N PHE A 66 6.99 15.53 16.68
CA PHE A 66 6.50 16.77 17.28
C PHE A 66 6.72 16.76 18.78
N SER A 67 7.22 17.87 19.32
CA SER A 67 7.34 18.07 20.76
C SER A 67 7.08 19.52 21.15
N LYS A 68 6.59 19.71 22.38
CA LYS A 68 6.53 21.02 23.04
C LYS A 68 7.70 21.25 23.99
N ASP A 69 8.39 20.18 24.38
CA ASP A 69 9.34 20.19 25.48
C ASP A 69 10.79 20.06 24.98
N LEU A 70 11.00 19.43 23.82
CA LEU A 70 12.32 19.18 23.26
C LEU A 70 12.82 20.37 22.44
N SER A 71 14.12 20.64 22.56
CA SER A 71 14.84 21.50 21.63
C SER A 71 14.89 20.85 20.24
N GLU A 72 15.21 21.64 19.21
CA GLU A 72 15.38 21.12 17.85
C GLU A 72 16.50 20.08 17.77
N GLU A 73 17.63 20.33 18.43
CA GLU A 73 18.77 19.41 18.50
C GLU A 73 18.40 18.09 19.19
N ASP A 74 17.67 18.14 20.30
CA ASP A 74 17.23 16.93 21.02
C ASP A 74 16.21 16.12 20.21
N LEU A 75 15.30 16.81 19.50
CA LEU A 75 14.31 16.16 18.65
C LEU A 75 14.97 15.50 17.43
N GLU A 76 15.94 16.17 16.82
CA GLU A 76 16.72 15.61 15.71
C GLU A 76 17.55 14.40 16.18
N ALA A 77 18.14 14.46 17.37
CA ALA A 77 18.88 13.33 17.95
C ALA A 77 17.97 12.11 18.15
N GLU A 78 16.76 12.30 18.68
CA GLU A 78 15.77 11.22 18.83
C GLU A 78 15.30 10.69 17.46
N ALA A 79 15.01 11.58 16.52
CA ALA A 79 14.54 11.21 15.18
C ALA A 79 15.61 10.52 14.31
N SER A 80 16.88 10.86 14.52
CA SER A 80 18.02 10.34 13.76
C SER A 80 18.69 9.15 14.45
N ALA A 81 18.37 8.87 15.72
CA ALA A 81 18.88 7.71 16.43
C ALA A 81 18.41 6.37 15.83
N SER A 82 17.31 6.36 15.08
CA SER A 82 16.82 5.18 14.39
C SER A 82 16.48 5.46 12.93
N MET A 83 16.86 4.51 12.06
CA MET A 83 16.54 4.55 10.63
C MET A 83 15.07 4.17 10.33
N ASP A 84 14.38 3.63 11.33
CA ASP A 84 12.96 3.29 11.29
C ASP A 84 12.37 3.41 12.71
N ILE A 85 11.15 3.94 12.85
CA ILE A 85 10.50 4.04 14.18
C ILE A 85 9.89 2.68 14.57
N THR A 86 9.92 2.37 15.86
CA THR A 86 9.31 1.14 16.41
C THR A 86 7.85 1.32 16.81
N GLU A 87 7.45 2.56 17.08
CA GLU A 87 6.14 2.92 17.58
C GLU A 87 5.72 4.30 17.04
N ALA A 88 4.42 4.49 16.86
CA ALA A 88 3.81 5.72 16.37
C ALA A 88 2.46 5.99 17.03
N GLU A 89 2.27 7.23 17.49
CA GLU A 89 0.99 7.74 18.01
C GLU A 89 -0.02 7.91 16.88
N VAL A 90 0.45 8.28 15.69
CA VAL A 90 -0.37 8.48 14.49
C VAL A 90 0.23 7.71 13.32
N VAL A 91 -0.54 6.81 12.71
CA VAL A 91 -0.16 6.10 11.48
C VAL A 91 -1.12 6.47 10.37
N VAL A 92 -0.63 7.06 9.29
CA VAL A 92 -1.40 7.45 8.10
C VAL A 92 -1.12 6.46 6.99
N VAL A 93 -2.16 6.04 6.27
CA VAL A 93 -2.08 5.07 5.17
C VAL A 93 -2.77 5.65 3.95
N LEU A 94 -1.99 5.93 2.90
CA LEU A 94 -2.48 6.61 1.69
C LEU A 94 -3.06 5.66 0.62
N ASP A 95 -2.90 4.36 0.80
CA ASP A 95 -3.48 3.30 -0.04
C ASP A 95 -3.97 2.17 0.88
N ASP A 96 -5.28 1.95 0.91
CA ASP A 96 -5.91 1.01 1.83
C ASP A 96 -5.53 -0.46 1.57
N THR A 97 -5.05 -0.80 0.38
CA THR A 97 -4.58 -2.17 0.06
C THR A 97 -3.33 -2.58 0.86
N MET A 98 -2.63 -1.61 1.46
CA MET A 98 -1.49 -1.83 2.35
C MET A 98 -1.86 -2.57 3.64
N VAL A 99 -3.15 -2.68 3.99
CA VAL A 99 -3.62 -3.52 5.11
C VAL A 99 -3.26 -5.00 4.93
N LYS A 100 -3.02 -5.46 3.70
CA LYS A 100 -2.57 -6.84 3.41
C LYS A 100 -1.07 -7.06 3.63
N GLY A 101 -0.34 -6.02 4.05
CA GLY A 101 1.04 -6.12 4.48
C GLY A 101 1.98 -5.15 3.78
N LEU A 102 3.10 -4.90 4.45
CA LEU A 102 4.17 -4.01 4.05
C LEU A 102 5.45 -4.80 3.90
N GLU A 103 6.05 -4.78 2.72
CA GLU A 103 7.43 -5.27 2.53
C GLU A 103 8.29 -4.09 2.09
N PRO A 104 9.07 -3.48 3.01
CA PRO A 104 9.95 -2.37 2.68
C PRO A 104 11.09 -2.85 1.77
N TRP A 105 11.71 -1.91 1.06
CA TRP A 105 12.83 -2.23 0.16
C TRP A 105 14.01 -2.89 0.88
N GLY A 106 14.25 -2.51 2.14
CA GLY A 106 15.28 -3.09 3.02
C GLY A 106 15.07 -4.55 3.42
N GLY A 107 13.97 -5.20 3.04
CA GLY A 107 13.82 -6.65 3.17
C GLY A 107 13.56 -7.16 4.59
N TYR A 108 12.80 -6.41 5.41
CA TYR A 108 12.42 -6.84 6.78
C TYR A 108 11.23 -7.82 6.81
N GLY A 109 10.91 -8.43 5.67
CA GLY A 109 9.76 -9.32 5.49
C GLY A 109 8.43 -8.56 5.44
N ILE A 110 7.34 -9.32 5.32
CA ILE A 110 5.98 -8.78 5.22
C ILE A 110 5.47 -8.45 6.64
N ARG A 111 5.34 -7.16 6.94
CA ARG A 111 4.91 -6.60 8.22
C ARG A 111 3.46 -6.11 8.18
N PRO A 112 2.71 -6.18 9.28
CA PRO A 112 1.36 -5.63 9.32
C PRO A 112 1.39 -4.09 9.34
N ILE A 113 0.45 -3.44 8.63
CA ILE A 113 0.37 -1.97 8.56
C ILE A 113 0.19 -1.30 9.92
N ASN A 114 -0.47 -2.00 10.85
CA ASN A 114 -0.77 -1.50 12.19
C ASN A 114 0.28 -1.90 13.23
N GLU A 115 1.43 -2.47 12.83
CA GLU A 115 2.50 -2.94 13.74
C GLU A 115 2.89 -1.86 14.73
N LYS A 116 3.15 -0.64 14.24
CA LYS A 116 3.72 0.46 15.01
C LYS A 116 2.70 1.28 15.80
N VAL A 117 1.40 1.10 15.55
CA VAL A 117 0.35 1.87 16.25
C VAL A 117 0.40 1.58 17.75
N VAL A 118 0.63 2.59 18.58
CA VAL A 118 0.66 2.44 20.04
C VAL A 118 -0.73 2.20 20.63
N LYS A 119 -0.78 1.77 21.90
CA LYS A 119 -2.02 1.71 22.67
C LYS A 119 -2.68 3.10 22.70
N ASP A 120 -3.98 3.16 22.45
CA ASP A 120 -4.78 4.39 22.38
C ASP A 120 -4.35 5.38 21.25
N GLY A 121 -3.38 4.99 20.41
CA GLY A 121 -2.98 5.69 19.19
C GLY A 121 -4.05 5.64 18.10
N VAL A 122 -3.75 6.24 16.95
CA VAL A 122 -4.70 6.30 15.83
C VAL A 122 -4.06 5.91 14.52
N MET A 123 -4.77 5.08 13.75
CA MET A 123 -4.46 4.79 12.36
C MET A 123 -5.48 5.46 11.45
N LEU A 124 -5.05 6.35 10.58
CA LEU A 124 -5.85 7.06 9.59
C LEU A 124 -5.64 6.44 8.20
N ILE A 125 -6.70 5.93 7.59
CA ILE A 125 -6.66 5.34 6.25
C ILE A 125 -7.49 6.17 5.27
N VAL A 126 -6.93 6.47 4.10
CA VAL A 126 -7.70 6.98 2.95
C VAL A 126 -8.43 5.79 2.30
N SER A 127 -9.75 5.70 2.48
CA SER A 127 -10.54 4.58 1.96
C SER A 127 -12.03 4.91 1.89
N ASN A 128 -12.73 4.29 0.95
CA ASN A 128 -14.20 4.25 0.92
C ASN A 128 -14.80 2.99 1.57
N ARG A 129 -13.96 2.12 2.15
CA ARG A 129 -14.38 0.84 2.74
C ARG A 129 -14.85 1.00 4.19
N LYS A 130 -15.58 0.00 4.67
CA LYS A 130 -15.98 -0.05 6.08
C LYS A 130 -14.76 -0.42 6.93
N PRO A 131 -14.64 0.13 8.16
CA PRO A 131 -13.58 -0.24 9.09
C PRO A 131 -13.42 -1.75 9.29
N ALA A 132 -14.53 -2.48 9.44
CA ALA A 132 -14.52 -3.92 9.65
C ALA A 132 -13.88 -4.71 8.49
N ASP A 133 -14.06 -4.26 7.24
CA ASP A 133 -13.49 -4.93 6.07
C ASP A 133 -11.96 -4.78 6.02
N LEU A 134 -11.44 -3.64 6.50
CA LEU A 134 -10.01 -3.38 6.60
C LEU A 134 -9.41 -4.13 7.79
N VAL A 135 -10.06 -4.09 8.96
CA VAL A 135 -9.61 -4.80 10.17
C VAL A 135 -9.52 -6.30 9.94
N ALA A 136 -10.42 -6.88 9.14
CA ALA A 136 -10.37 -8.30 8.76
C ALA A 136 -9.10 -8.72 7.99
N GLN A 137 -8.25 -7.77 7.56
CA GLN A 137 -6.98 -8.04 6.88
C GLN A 137 -5.75 -7.70 7.73
N MET A 138 -5.92 -7.06 8.89
CA MET A 138 -4.82 -6.55 9.72
C MET A 138 -4.50 -7.46 10.89
N GLU A 139 -3.28 -7.38 11.41
CA GLU A 139 -2.89 -8.13 12.61
C GLU A 139 -3.72 -7.72 13.83
N LYS A 140 -4.19 -8.70 14.59
CA LYS A 140 -4.86 -8.45 15.87
C LYS A 140 -3.88 -7.94 16.92
N LYS A 141 -4.24 -6.86 17.63
CA LYS A 141 -3.43 -6.32 18.72
C LYS A 141 -4.00 -6.71 20.08
N HIS A 142 -3.13 -6.77 21.10
CA HIS A 142 -3.54 -7.07 22.48
C HIS A 142 -4.15 -5.86 23.22
N TYR A 143 -4.24 -4.71 22.55
CA TYR A 143 -4.77 -3.47 23.10
C TYR A 143 -5.63 -2.75 22.05
N PRO A 144 -6.59 -1.93 22.50
CA PRO A 144 -7.38 -1.13 21.59
C PRO A 144 -6.58 0.04 21.01
N TYR A 145 -7.00 0.49 19.83
CA TYR A 145 -6.53 1.70 19.17
C TYR A 145 -7.67 2.29 18.32
N ARG A 146 -7.51 3.53 17.86
CA ARG A 146 -8.49 4.21 17.02
C ARG A 146 -8.21 3.96 15.55
N LEU A 147 -9.23 3.64 14.77
CA LEU A 147 -9.19 3.60 13.31
C LEU A 147 -10.03 4.76 12.76
N ALA A 148 -9.37 5.66 12.05
CA ALA A 148 -9.98 6.78 11.38
C ALA A 148 -10.02 6.53 9.86
N ILE A 149 -11.17 6.78 9.24
CA ILE A 149 -11.34 6.69 7.79
C ILE A 149 -11.56 8.09 7.22
N LEU A 150 -10.68 8.49 6.31
CA LEU A 150 -10.88 9.63 5.43
C LEU A 150 -11.47 9.10 4.11
N PRO A 151 -12.74 9.39 3.77
CA PRO A 151 -13.35 8.91 2.54
C PRO A 151 -12.56 9.31 1.30
N GLY A 152 -12.16 8.36 0.46
CA GLY A 152 -11.39 8.64 -0.74
C GLY A 152 -10.81 7.39 -1.40
N GLU A 153 -10.45 7.53 -2.66
CA GLU A 153 -9.66 6.54 -3.41
C GLU A 153 -8.16 6.86 -3.26
N ALA A 154 -7.30 5.87 -3.48
CA ALA A 154 -5.85 6.08 -3.50
C ALA A 154 -5.46 7.08 -4.61
N SER A 155 -4.76 8.15 -4.22
CA SER A 155 -4.20 9.15 -5.15
C SER A 155 -2.79 8.76 -5.56
N PHE A 156 -2.50 8.64 -6.87
CA PHE A 156 -1.16 8.33 -7.41
C PHE A 156 -0.44 9.57 -7.94
N ALA A 157 -0.34 10.61 -7.11
CA ALA A 157 0.36 11.86 -7.42
C ALA A 157 1.85 11.83 -6.99
N GLY A 158 2.74 11.16 -7.74
CA GLY A 158 4.13 10.99 -7.27
C GLY A 158 5.29 10.85 -8.27
N LEU A 159 5.09 10.44 -9.53
CA LEU A 159 6.23 10.15 -10.44
C LEU A 159 6.45 11.18 -11.54
N TRP A 160 5.46 11.40 -12.41
CA TRP A 160 5.61 12.26 -13.61
C TRP A 160 4.53 13.35 -13.74
N TYR A 161 3.45 13.22 -12.97
CA TYR A 161 2.37 14.17 -12.95
C TYR A 161 1.79 14.17 -11.55
N PHE A 162 1.86 15.34 -10.90
CA PHE A 162 1.17 15.54 -9.64
C PHE A 162 -0.29 15.82 -9.95
N LYS A 163 -1.12 14.77 -9.87
CA LYS A 163 -2.57 14.92 -9.93
C LYS A 163 -3.02 15.59 -8.64
N ASP A 164 -3.24 16.90 -8.71
CA ASP A 164 -3.74 17.69 -7.58
C ASP A 164 -5.23 17.42 -7.35
N ASP A 165 -5.53 16.26 -6.77
CA ASP A 165 -6.87 15.90 -6.29
C ASP A 165 -7.09 16.30 -4.81
N MET A 166 -6.22 17.19 -4.31
CA MET A 166 -6.23 17.73 -2.95
C MET A 166 -6.06 16.68 -1.85
N THR A 167 -5.61 15.46 -2.16
CA THR A 167 -5.42 14.41 -1.14
C THR A 167 -4.42 14.83 -0.06
N ASP A 168 -3.36 15.57 -0.40
CA ASP A 168 -2.39 16.10 0.57
C ASP A 168 -3.09 16.96 1.65
N VAL A 169 -3.81 17.99 1.21
CA VAL A 169 -4.48 18.94 2.14
C VAL A 169 -5.65 18.32 2.88
N ARG A 170 -6.34 17.34 2.27
CA ARG A 170 -7.40 16.57 2.94
C ARG A 170 -6.81 15.71 4.06
N VAL A 171 -5.67 15.06 3.83
CA VAL A 171 -4.96 14.31 4.87
C VAL A 171 -4.46 15.22 5.98
N LEU A 172 -3.95 16.42 5.70
CA LEU A 172 -3.59 17.39 6.75
C LEU A 172 -4.79 17.76 7.64
N GLY A 173 -5.95 18.03 7.03
CA GLY A 173 -7.19 18.28 7.77
C GLY A 173 -7.63 17.08 8.62
N ALA A 174 -7.48 15.86 8.09
CA ALA A 174 -7.76 14.64 8.82
C ALA A 174 -6.78 14.41 9.99
N ILE A 175 -5.49 14.71 9.83
CA ILE A 175 -4.51 14.66 10.93
C ILE A 175 -4.93 15.61 12.06
N ALA A 176 -5.31 16.85 11.74
CA ALA A 176 -5.80 17.81 12.74
C ALA A 176 -7.06 17.33 13.49
N LYS A 177 -7.86 16.44 12.89
CA LYS A 177 -9.03 15.82 13.54
C LYS A 177 -8.61 14.74 14.54
N VAL A 178 -7.72 13.86 14.13
CA VAL A 178 -7.40 12.65 14.88
C VAL A 178 -6.31 12.86 15.94
N ALA A 179 -5.48 13.89 15.74
CA ALA A 179 -4.34 14.27 16.57
C ALA A 179 -4.24 15.80 16.73
N PRO A 180 -5.21 16.45 17.41
CA PRO A 180 -5.20 17.90 17.65
C PRO A 180 -3.97 18.38 18.45
N GLU A 181 -3.30 17.48 19.16
CA GLU A 181 -2.01 17.71 19.82
C GLU A 181 -0.89 18.07 18.84
N ILE A 182 -0.95 17.64 17.57
CA ILE A 182 0.01 17.99 16.51
C ILE A 182 -0.29 19.40 15.97
N THR A 183 -1.53 19.65 15.55
CA THR A 183 -1.95 20.96 15.03
C THR A 183 -3.48 21.09 14.99
N SER A 184 -3.99 22.32 15.06
CA SER A 184 -5.41 22.62 14.92
C SER A 184 -5.83 22.77 13.45
N ILE A 185 -7.13 22.57 13.18
CA ILE A 185 -7.68 22.73 11.83
C ILE A 185 -7.58 24.18 11.32
N ASP A 186 -7.62 25.17 12.21
CA ASP A 186 -7.48 26.57 11.83
C ASP A 186 -6.05 26.88 11.36
N THR A 187 -5.05 26.37 12.08
CA THR A 187 -3.65 26.48 11.65
C THR A 187 -3.43 25.79 10.32
N VAL A 188 -3.93 24.57 10.13
CA VAL A 188 -3.83 23.84 8.85
C VAL A 188 -4.49 24.63 7.72
N ALA A 189 -5.73 25.08 7.89
CA ALA A 189 -6.44 25.82 6.85
C ALA A 189 -5.73 27.14 6.49
N ASN A 190 -5.22 27.87 7.48
CA ASN A 190 -4.48 29.11 7.26
C ASN A 190 -3.14 28.86 6.56
N TYR A 191 -2.40 27.82 6.98
CA TYR A 191 -1.17 27.40 6.34
C TYR A 191 -1.40 27.02 4.88
N VAL A 192 -2.39 26.17 4.60
CA VAL A 192 -2.75 25.72 3.25
C VAL A 192 -3.16 26.90 2.37
N ALA A 193 -4.02 27.80 2.88
CA ALA A 193 -4.43 29.01 2.16
C ALA A 193 -3.23 29.90 1.81
N SER A 194 -2.27 30.04 2.71
CA SER A 194 -1.07 30.85 2.51
C SER A 194 -0.08 30.19 1.54
N LYS A 195 0.28 28.92 1.75
CA LYS A 195 1.27 28.20 0.94
C LYS A 195 0.81 28.05 -0.51
N TYR A 196 -0.41 27.55 -0.70
CA TYR A 196 -0.95 27.24 -2.02
C TYR A 196 -1.70 28.41 -2.66
N LYS A 197 -1.85 29.54 -1.95
CA LYS A 197 -2.64 30.70 -2.39
C LYS A 197 -4.06 30.30 -2.83
N SER A 198 -4.65 29.31 -2.17
CA SER A 198 -5.93 28.71 -2.56
C SER A 198 -6.86 28.55 -1.37
N LYS A 199 -7.98 29.30 -1.39
CA LYS A 199 -9.07 29.15 -0.40
C LYS A 199 -9.81 27.83 -0.57
N GLU A 200 -9.86 27.31 -1.79
CA GLU A 200 -10.51 26.03 -2.10
C GLU A 200 -9.77 24.87 -1.42
N LYS A 201 -8.43 24.84 -1.48
CA LYS A 201 -7.64 23.82 -0.78
C LYS A 201 -7.80 23.89 0.73
N ALA A 202 -7.86 25.10 1.29
CA ALA A 202 -8.13 25.28 2.72
C ALA A 202 -9.54 24.78 3.10
N ALA A 203 -10.54 25.02 2.25
CA ALA A 203 -11.88 24.49 2.43
C ALA A 203 -11.91 22.95 2.31
N ALA A 204 -11.12 22.36 1.41
CA ALA A 204 -10.97 20.91 1.28
C ALA A 204 -10.38 20.28 2.55
N ALA A 205 -9.39 20.92 3.18
CA ALA A 205 -8.84 20.48 4.47
C ALA A 205 -9.91 20.51 5.58
N ARG A 206 -10.69 21.60 5.67
CA ARG A 206 -11.80 21.71 6.65
C ARG A 206 -12.89 20.66 6.41
N LYS A 207 -13.28 20.47 5.15
CA LYS A 207 -14.25 19.44 4.78
C LYS A 207 -13.75 18.04 5.17
N ALA A 208 -12.49 17.74 4.91
CA ALA A 208 -11.90 16.45 5.29
C ALA A 208 -11.88 16.26 6.82
N TYR A 209 -11.58 17.31 7.59
CA TYR A 209 -11.65 17.28 9.06
C TYR A 209 -13.04 16.86 9.57
N ASP A 210 -14.11 17.33 8.93
CA ASP A 210 -15.49 17.00 9.29
C ASP A 210 -15.93 15.61 8.80
N GLU A 211 -15.41 15.16 7.66
CA GLU A 211 -15.77 13.89 7.03
C GLU A 211 -15.12 12.66 7.69
N VAL A 212 -14.01 12.84 8.41
CA VAL A 212 -13.29 11.74 9.05
C VAL A 212 -14.18 11.03 10.07
N LYS A 213 -14.31 9.72 9.90
CA LYS A 213 -15.05 8.86 10.83
C LYS A 213 -14.07 8.06 11.66
N ILE A 214 -14.22 8.13 12.98
CA ILE A 214 -13.35 7.44 13.94
C ILE A 214 -14.16 6.30 14.56
N SER A 215 -13.57 5.11 14.57
CA SER A 215 -14.06 3.92 15.26
C SER A 215 -12.96 3.35 16.14
N THR A 216 -13.34 2.56 17.15
CA THR A 216 -12.37 1.80 17.95
C THR A 216 -12.16 0.43 17.34
N VAL A 217 -10.91 0.00 17.22
CA VAL A 217 -10.53 -1.39 17.01
C VAL A 217 -10.24 -1.99 18.38
N ASN A 218 -11.00 -3.01 18.77
CA ASN A 218 -10.86 -3.64 20.07
C ASN A 218 -9.67 -4.61 20.10
N ALA A 219 -9.16 -4.87 21.29
CA ALA A 219 -8.14 -5.90 21.47
C ALA A 219 -8.66 -7.26 20.96
N GLY A 220 -7.83 -7.95 20.16
CA GLY A 220 -8.16 -9.24 19.56
C GLY A 220 -8.91 -9.17 18.22
N GLU A 221 -9.35 -8.00 17.76
CA GLU A 221 -9.92 -7.85 16.41
C GLU A 221 -8.81 -7.84 15.35
N GLY A 222 -8.99 -8.64 14.30
CA GLY A 222 -8.03 -8.82 13.21
C GLY A 222 -7.70 -10.28 12.96
N ILE A 223 -6.60 -10.54 12.26
CA ILE A 223 -6.07 -11.86 11.95
C ILE A 223 -4.82 -12.18 12.79
N ASP A 224 -4.54 -13.47 12.94
CA ASP A 224 -3.19 -13.92 13.27
C ASP A 224 -2.30 -13.66 12.07
N TRP A 225 -1.28 -12.82 12.24
CA TRP A 225 -0.41 -12.43 11.14
C TRP A 225 0.36 -13.63 10.61
N PRO A 226 0.22 -14.01 9.32
CA PRO A 226 0.74 -15.28 8.82
C PRO A 226 2.25 -15.22 8.50
N TYR A 227 2.84 -14.02 8.50
CA TYR A 227 4.23 -13.82 8.10
C TYR A 227 5.14 -13.65 9.32
N PRO A 228 6.06 -14.59 9.57
CA PRO A 228 6.99 -14.45 10.69
C PRO A 228 7.94 -13.27 10.46
N LYS A 229 8.37 -12.63 11.55
CA LYS A 229 9.44 -11.62 11.49
C LYS A 229 10.75 -12.31 11.08
N PRO A 230 11.43 -11.86 10.01
CA PRO A 230 12.74 -12.40 9.66
C PRO A 230 13.74 -12.23 10.80
N ILE A 231 14.53 -13.28 11.04
CA ILE A 231 15.66 -13.24 11.97
C ILE A 231 16.87 -12.82 11.15
N LEU A 232 17.37 -11.60 11.38
CA LEU A 232 18.57 -11.11 10.71
C LEU A 232 19.81 -11.77 11.33
N PRO A 233 20.80 -12.18 10.51
CA PRO A 233 22.06 -12.71 11.02
C PRO A 233 22.77 -11.64 11.87
N GLY A 234 23.36 -12.05 12.97
CA GLY A 234 24.27 -11.19 13.72
C GLY A 234 25.59 -11.03 12.98
N TRP A 235 26.34 -9.94 13.23
CA TRP A 235 27.60 -9.66 12.53
C TRP A 235 28.63 -10.81 12.58
N LYS A 236 28.61 -11.64 13.64
CA LYS A 236 29.47 -12.83 13.81
C LYS A 236 29.06 -14.04 12.96
N SER A 237 27.85 -14.03 12.39
CA SER A 237 27.32 -15.10 11.55
C SER A 237 27.40 -14.79 10.05
N PHE A 238 27.97 -13.65 9.68
CA PHE A 238 28.25 -13.36 8.28
C PHE A 238 29.44 -14.22 7.81
N ASP A 239 29.32 -14.76 6.60
CA ASP A 239 30.44 -15.44 5.93
C ASP A 239 31.59 -14.44 5.68
N GLU A 240 32.81 -14.96 5.52
CA GLU A 240 33.95 -14.14 5.09
C GLU A 240 33.73 -13.68 3.63
N GLY A 241 33.29 -12.43 3.48
CA GLY A 241 32.91 -11.84 2.20
C GLY A 241 31.40 -11.89 1.94
N VAL A 242 30.93 -10.93 1.13
CA VAL A 242 29.52 -10.85 0.74
C VAL A 242 29.36 -11.46 -0.65
N TYR A 243 28.65 -12.57 -0.76
CA TYR A 243 28.22 -13.13 -2.04
C TYR A 243 26.70 -13.34 -2.04
N VAL A 244 26.06 -13.00 -3.15
CA VAL A 244 24.63 -13.28 -3.34
C VAL A 244 24.50 -14.73 -3.80
N LYS A 245 23.82 -15.56 -3.00
CA LYS A 245 23.54 -16.95 -3.39
C LYS A 245 22.64 -16.95 -4.64
N GLY A 246 23.14 -17.56 -5.71
CA GLY A 246 22.36 -17.70 -6.94
C GLY A 246 21.10 -18.55 -6.68
N VAL A 247 19.97 -18.09 -7.21
CA VAL A 247 18.75 -18.91 -7.25
C VAL A 247 19.05 -20.14 -8.11
N LYS A 248 18.86 -21.34 -7.55
CA LYS A 248 19.06 -22.58 -8.32
C LYS A 248 18.21 -22.52 -9.59
N ARG A 249 18.74 -22.94 -10.74
CA ARG A 249 17.94 -23.01 -11.97
C ARG A 249 16.98 -24.19 -11.90
N GLY A 250 15.78 -24.00 -12.42
CA GLY A 250 14.72 -25.01 -12.43
C GLY A 250 13.51 -24.47 -13.16
N PHE A 251 12.92 -25.37 -13.95
CA PHE A 251 11.79 -25.09 -14.81
C PHE A 251 10.86 -26.29 -14.76
N GLN A 252 9.60 -26.04 -14.41
CA GLN A 252 8.52 -27.01 -14.49
C GLN A 252 7.30 -26.32 -15.13
N MET A 253 6.59 -27.05 -15.98
CA MET A 253 5.32 -26.58 -16.52
C MET A 253 4.26 -26.64 -15.44
N GLY A 254 3.55 -25.55 -15.23
CA GLY A 254 2.45 -25.43 -14.28
C GLY A 254 2.70 -24.40 -13.17
N PRO A 255 1.68 -24.20 -12.31
CA PRO A 255 1.72 -23.23 -11.21
C PRO A 255 2.96 -23.39 -10.33
N ARG A 256 3.63 -22.27 -10.03
CA ARG A 256 4.85 -22.19 -9.21
C ARG A 256 6.02 -23.01 -9.76
N GLY A 257 6.01 -23.30 -11.07
CA GLY A 257 7.04 -24.11 -11.72
C GLY A 257 8.32 -23.36 -12.12
N GLN A 258 8.31 -22.02 -12.07
CA GLN A 258 9.49 -21.20 -12.36
C GLN A 258 10.22 -20.82 -11.08
N ASN A 259 11.55 -20.97 -11.07
CA ASN A 259 12.37 -20.58 -9.93
C ASN A 259 12.47 -19.06 -9.82
N ARG A 260 12.10 -18.55 -8.64
CA ARG A 260 12.16 -17.13 -8.28
C ARG A 260 12.90 -16.96 -6.96
N ASN A 261 13.34 -15.75 -6.67
CA ASN A 261 14.01 -15.47 -5.41
C ASN A 261 13.01 -15.57 -4.24
N PRO A 262 13.13 -16.55 -3.32
CA PRO A 262 12.19 -16.69 -2.20
C PRO A 262 12.25 -15.53 -1.21
N ASP A 263 13.39 -14.83 -1.15
CA ASP A 263 13.63 -13.70 -0.25
C ASP A 263 13.10 -12.38 -0.81
N TYR A 264 12.56 -12.40 -2.03
CA TYR A 264 12.19 -11.18 -2.74
C TYR A 264 10.92 -11.33 -3.57
N LYS A 265 9.79 -11.38 -2.84
CA LYS A 265 8.47 -11.66 -3.40
C LYS A 265 7.76 -10.39 -3.90
N ARG A 266 7.84 -9.24 -3.23
CA ARG A 266 7.25 -7.95 -3.68
C ARG A 266 5.74 -7.93 -3.94
N GLY A 267 5.02 -9.02 -3.65
CA GLY A 267 3.57 -9.12 -3.88
C GLY A 267 2.74 -8.09 -3.10
N THR A 268 3.27 -7.55 -2.01
CA THR A 268 2.63 -6.49 -1.22
C THR A 268 2.58 -5.15 -1.95
N SER A 269 3.33 -4.98 -3.05
CA SER A 269 3.36 -3.75 -3.86
C SER A 269 2.06 -3.48 -4.65
N LYS A 270 1.16 -4.45 -4.71
CA LYS A 270 -0.08 -4.39 -5.51
C LYS A 270 -1.16 -3.55 -4.85
N THR A 271 -1.71 -2.60 -5.59
CA THR A 271 -3.07 -2.06 -5.37
C THR A 271 -4.12 -2.86 -6.15
N GLN A 272 -3.72 -3.50 -7.24
CA GLN A 272 -4.58 -4.31 -8.10
C GLN A 272 -3.83 -5.57 -8.58
N ARG A 273 -4.57 -6.62 -8.95
CA ARG A 273 -4.03 -7.85 -9.55
C ARG A 273 -4.77 -8.22 -10.84
N PRO A 274 -4.12 -8.92 -11.79
CA PRO A 274 -4.78 -9.39 -12.99
C PRO A 274 -5.68 -10.61 -12.71
N VAL A 275 -6.92 -10.59 -13.19
CA VAL A 275 -7.82 -11.76 -13.26
C VAL A 275 -7.86 -12.25 -14.71
N VAL A 276 -7.47 -13.51 -14.92
CA VAL A 276 -7.33 -14.11 -16.25
C VAL A 276 -8.52 -15.00 -16.58
N ARG A 277 -9.16 -14.82 -17.74
CA ARG A 277 -10.17 -15.73 -18.29
C ARG A 277 -9.51 -16.73 -19.23
N PHE A 278 -9.16 -17.89 -18.70
CA PHE A 278 -8.45 -18.94 -19.44
C PHE A 278 -9.27 -19.53 -20.61
N ASP A 279 -10.60 -19.49 -20.55
CA ASP A 279 -11.50 -20.03 -21.58
C ASP A 279 -11.55 -19.20 -22.86
N ILE A 280 -11.18 -17.92 -22.80
CA ILE A 280 -11.08 -17.03 -23.97
C ILE A 280 -9.64 -16.68 -24.33
N CYS A 281 -8.66 -17.23 -23.61
CA CYS A 281 -7.25 -17.02 -23.89
C CYS A 281 -6.85 -17.67 -25.22
N THR A 282 -6.18 -16.91 -26.09
CA THR A 282 -5.69 -17.39 -27.39
C THR A 282 -4.29 -17.99 -27.33
N LYS A 283 -3.69 -18.10 -26.12
CA LYS A 283 -2.36 -18.66 -25.88
C LYS A 283 -1.24 -17.96 -26.69
N CYS A 284 -1.40 -16.66 -26.94
CA CYS A 284 -0.49 -15.87 -27.77
C CYS A 284 0.84 -15.50 -27.10
N THR A 285 1.08 -15.91 -25.85
CA THR A 285 2.34 -15.68 -25.10
C THR A 285 2.64 -14.23 -24.70
N LEU A 286 1.92 -13.23 -25.21
CA LEU A 286 2.24 -11.81 -24.99
C LEU A 286 2.29 -11.40 -23.51
N CYS A 287 1.33 -11.87 -22.69
CA CYS A 287 1.30 -11.55 -21.26
C CYS A 287 2.50 -12.13 -20.49
N TRP A 288 3.02 -13.27 -20.94
CA TRP A 288 4.22 -13.90 -20.35
C TRP A 288 5.49 -13.16 -20.79
N TYR A 289 5.59 -12.84 -22.08
CA TYR A 289 6.76 -12.15 -22.64
C TYR A 289 6.93 -10.72 -22.12
N ASP A 290 5.83 -9.97 -22.00
CA ASP A 290 5.84 -8.57 -21.59
C ASP A 290 5.88 -8.37 -20.07
N CYS A 291 5.82 -9.45 -19.27
CA CYS A 291 5.79 -9.34 -17.82
C CYS A 291 7.20 -9.02 -17.27
N PRO A 292 7.43 -7.82 -16.70
CA PRO A 292 8.76 -7.41 -16.25
C PRO A 292 9.24 -8.18 -15.00
N ASP A 293 8.30 -8.78 -14.25
CA ASP A 293 8.56 -9.58 -13.05
C ASP A 293 8.52 -11.09 -13.32
N GLU A 294 8.30 -11.51 -14.58
CA GLU A 294 8.24 -12.91 -15.01
C GLU A 294 7.32 -13.78 -14.13
N VAL A 295 6.14 -13.25 -13.78
CA VAL A 295 5.24 -13.91 -12.79
C VAL A 295 4.32 -14.95 -13.40
N PHE A 296 4.36 -15.10 -14.72
CA PHE A 296 3.55 -16.08 -15.44
C PHE A 296 4.28 -17.42 -15.52
N ASP A 297 3.66 -18.48 -15.02
CA ASP A 297 4.15 -19.85 -15.14
C ASP A 297 3.47 -20.54 -16.34
N PRO A 298 4.22 -20.92 -17.39
CA PRO A 298 3.66 -21.65 -18.53
C PRO A 298 3.12 -23.01 -18.07
N THR A 299 1.94 -23.39 -18.56
CA THR A 299 1.27 -24.65 -18.22
C THR A 299 1.34 -25.65 -19.38
N THR A 300 1.07 -26.93 -19.10
CA THR A 300 1.04 -27.99 -20.12
C THR A 300 -0.03 -27.79 -21.20
N GLU A 301 -1.03 -26.93 -20.97
CA GLU A 301 -2.12 -26.65 -21.91
C GLU A 301 -1.86 -25.40 -22.78
N GLY A 302 -0.66 -24.80 -22.65
CA GLY A 302 -0.30 -23.55 -23.33
C GLY A 302 -0.95 -22.30 -22.71
N LEU A 303 -1.53 -22.43 -21.52
CA LEU A 303 -2.02 -21.30 -20.70
C LEU A 303 -0.90 -20.80 -19.76
N TYR A 304 -1.10 -19.64 -19.14
CA TYR A 304 -0.11 -18.97 -18.31
C TYR A 304 -0.71 -18.64 -16.95
N ASP A 305 -0.29 -19.35 -15.90
CA ASP A 305 -0.75 -19.13 -14.53
C ASP A 305 -0.04 -17.94 -13.88
N VAL A 306 -0.72 -17.14 -13.07
CA VAL A 306 -0.10 -15.98 -12.42
C VAL A 306 0.33 -16.34 -11.01
N ASN A 307 1.61 -16.13 -10.70
CA ASN A 307 2.10 -16.20 -9.33
C ASN A 307 1.89 -14.86 -8.59
N TYR A 308 0.80 -14.77 -7.82
CA TYR A 308 0.46 -13.53 -7.12
C TYR A 308 1.35 -13.20 -5.92
N GLU A 309 2.17 -14.13 -5.43
CA GLU A 309 3.21 -13.80 -4.43
C GLU A 309 4.26 -12.86 -5.04
N TYR A 310 4.51 -12.96 -6.35
CA TYR A 310 5.50 -12.17 -7.09
C TYR A 310 4.92 -11.02 -7.91
N CYS A 311 3.65 -11.12 -8.30
CA CYS A 311 2.99 -10.08 -9.09
C CYS A 311 3.03 -8.73 -8.36
N THR A 312 3.53 -7.70 -9.03
CA THR A 312 3.57 -6.31 -8.54
C THR A 312 2.36 -5.49 -8.97
N GLY A 313 1.47 -6.06 -9.80
CA GLY A 313 0.21 -5.40 -10.17
C GLY A 313 0.37 -4.29 -11.21
N CYS A 314 1.46 -4.30 -11.99
CA CYS A 314 1.81 -3.24 -12.94
C CYS A 314 0.85 -3.07 -14.13
N GLY A 315 -0.04 -4.04 -14.39
CA GLY A 315 -1.05 -3.94 -15.45
C GLY A 315 -0.59 -4.24 -16.88
N ARG A 316 0.72 -4.42 -17.13
CA ARG A 316 1.29 -4.72 -18.47
C ARG A 316 0.61 -5.88 -19.19
N CYS A 317 0.35 -6.97 -18.46
CA CYS A 317 -0.33 -8.13 -19.01
C CYS A 317 -1.77 -7.84 -19.48
N ALA A 318 -2.48 -6.93 -18.82
CA ALA A 318 -3.82 -6.49 -19.25
C ALA A 318 -3.73 -5.56 -20.47
N GLU A 319 -2.73 -4.67 -20.51
CA GLU A 319 -2.47 -3.74 -21.61
C GLU A 319 -2.14 -4.48 -22.93
N VAL A 320 -1.27 -5.49 -22.87
CA VAL A 320 -0.77 -6.20 -24.06
C VAL A 320 -1.72 -7.31 -24.55
N CYS A 321 -2.75 -7.67 -23.78
CA CYS A 321 -3.62 -8.78 -24.13
C CYS A 321 -4.49 -8.42 -25.35
N PRO A 322 -4.41 -9.17 -26.47
CA PRO A 322 -5.16 -8.84 -27.69
C PRO A 322 -6.62 -9.27 -27.63
N VAL A 323 -7.06 -9.90 -26.53
CA VAL A 323 -8.42 -10.40 -26.35
C VAL A 323 -9.10 -9.56 -25.28
N ASP A 324 -10.09 -8.77 -25.66
CA ASP A 324 -10.83 -7.95 -24.70
C ASP A 324 -11.40 -8.81 -23.57
N ASP A 325 -11.37 -8.27 -22.36
CA ASP A 325 -11.82 -8.91 -21.11
C ASP A 325 -11.07 -10.21 -20.74
N CYS A 326 -10.02 -10.62 -21.45
CA CYS A 326 -9.25 -11.80 -21.08
C CYS A 326 -8.47 -11.57 -19.78
N ILE A 327 -7.71 -10.47 -19.69
CA ILE A 327 -6.97 -10.10 -18.49
C ILE A 327 -7.47 -8.73 -18.03
N VAL A 328 -7.99 -8.66 -16.81
CA VAL A 328 -8.55 -7.43 -16.23
C VAL A 328 -7.90 -7.16 -14.89
N MET A 329 -7.45 -5.94 -14.64
CA MET A 329 -6.93 -5.53 -13.35
C MET A 329 -8.08 -5.30 -12.37
N VAL A 330 -7.99 -5.94 -11.21
CA VAL A 330 -9.02 -5.94 -10.17
C VAL A 330 -8.38 -5.56 -8.83
N ASP A 331 -9.07 -4.72 -8.07
CA ASP A 331 -8.70 -4.31 -6.72
C ASP A 331 -8.24 -5.49 -5.85
N GLU A 332 -7.04 -5.36 -5.27
CA GLU A 332 -6.36 -6.35 -4.46
C GLU A 332 -7.14 -6.77 -3.19
N LEU A 333 -7.95 -5.87 -2.62
CA LEU A 333 -8.76 -6.14 -1.43
C LEU A 333 -10.02 -6.97 -1.73
N LYS A 334 -10.30 -7.26 -3.01
CA LYS A 334 -11.34 -8.24 -3.38
C LYS A 334 -10.87 -9.68 -3.24
N PHE A 335 -9.62 -9.94 -2.86
CA PHE A 335 -9.05 -11.30 -2.85
C PHE A 335 -8.55 -11.71 -1.47
N GLU A 336 -8.89 -12.94 -1.11
CA GLU A 336 -8.65 -13.51 0.21
C GLU A 336 -7.28 -14.18 0.33
N ASN A 337 -6.68 -14.61 -0.79
CA ASN A 337 -5.42 -15.35 -0.80
C ASN A 337 -4.59 -15.10 -2.09
N GLN A 338 -3.47 -15.81 -2.22
CA GLN A 338 -2.55 -15.76 -3.37
C GLN A 338 -2.54 -17.09 -4.14
N ASP A 339 -3.66 -17.81 -4.14
CA ASP A 339 -3.78 -19.14 -4.76
C ASP A 339 -3.69 -19.05 -6.29
N SER A 340 -3.29 -20.17 -6.91
CA SER A 340 -3.19 -20.28 -8.36
C SER A 340 -4.56 -20.20 -9.03
N PRO A 341 -4.82 -19.20 -9.89
CA PRO A 341 -6.06 -19.12 -10.65
C PRO A 341 -6.19 -20.29 -11.64
N TYR A 342 -5.08 -20.80 -12.20
CA TYR A 342 -5.11 -21.97 -13.08
C TYR A 342 -5.56 -23.24 -12.37
N VAL A 343 -5.13 -23.48 -11.12
CA VAL A 343 -5.61 -24.63 -10.33
C VAL A 343 -7.12 -24.55 -10.12
N MET A 344 -7.65 -23.36 -9.80
CA MET A 344 -9.08 -23.14 -9.66
C MET A 344 -9.82 -23.42 -10.97
N TYR A 345 -9.30 -22.94 -12.09
CA TYR A 345 -9.85 -23.20 -13.42
C TYR A 345 -9.85 -24.68 -13.79
N LYS A 346 -8.76 -25.40 -13.54
CA LYS A 346 -8.65 -26.83 -13.82
C LYS A 346 -9.61 -27.68 -13.01
N LYS A 347 -9.92 -27.27 -11.78
CA LYS A 347 -10.87 -27.98 -10.91
C LYS A 347 -12.30 -27.88 -11.43
N ASP A 348 -12.72 -26.68 -11.83
CA ASP A 348 -14.06 -26.42 -12.34
C ASP A 348 -14.05 -25.15 -13.23
N PRO A 349 -13.93 -25.31 -14.56
CA PRO A 349 -13.83 -24.20 -15.50
C PRO A 349 -15.05 -23.27 -15.48
N GLU A 350 -16.27 -23.83 -15.41
CA GLU A 350 -17.52 -23.07 -15.44
C GLU A 350 -17.65 -22.23 -14.16
N LYS A 351 -17.36 -22.83 -13.00
CA LYS A 351 -17.35 -22.12 -11.72
C LYS A 351 -16.26 -21.06 -11.64
N TYR A 352 -15.06 -21.35 -12.16
CA TYR A 352 -13.96 -20.38 -12.22
C TYR A 352 -14.34 -19.16 -13.05
N VAL A 353 -14.96 -19.35 -14.21
CA VAL A 353 -15.39 -18.25 -15.08
C VAL A 353 -16.40 -17.36 -14.39
N LYS A 354 -17.37 -17.95 -13.69
CA LYS A 354 -18.32 -17.19 -12.87
C LYS A 354 -17.60 -16.38 -11.78
N TRP A 355 -16.70 -17.03 -11.03
CA TRP A 355 -15.88 -16.35 -10.02
C TRP A 355 -15.07 -15.18 -10.61
N ALA A 356 -14.45 -15.38 -11.77
CA ALA A 356 -13.63 -14.36 -12.43
C ALA A 356 -14.47 -13.14 -12.81
N GLU A 357 -15.66 -13.33 -13.39
CA GLU A 357 -16.56 -12.24 -13.74
C GLU A 357 -17.15 -11.55 -12.50
N ASP A 358 -17.46 -12.30 -11.45
CA ASP A 358 -17.91 -11.73 -10.17
C ASP A 358 -16.84 -10.82 -9.55
N LYS A 359 -15.56 -11.24 -9.55
CA LYS A 359 -14.45 -10.41 -9.04
C LYS A 359 -14.22 -9.16 -9.91
N LYS A 360 -14.26 -9.31 -11.24
CA LYS A 360 -14.15 -8.17 -12.19
C LYS A 360 -15.28 -7.16 -12.04
N GLY A 361 -16.49 -7.61 -11.69
CA GLY A 361 -17.67 -6.75 -11.61
C GLY A 361 -18.11 -6.25 -12.99
N LYS A 362 -18.75 -5.07 -13.05
CA LYS A 362 -19.23 -4.46 -14.31
C LYS A 362 -18.34 -3.34 -14.84
N GLU A 363 -17.48 -2.79 -13.99
CA GLU A 363 -16.56 -1.71 -14.34
C GLU A 363 -15.18 -2.30 -14.59
N ARG A 364 -14.64 -2.05 -15.79
CA ARG A 364 -13.30 -2.46 -16.18
C ARG A 364 -12.38 -1.25 -16.02
N LEU A 365 -11.50 -1.33 -15.03
CA LEU A 365 -10.44 -0.34 -14.85
C LEU A 365 -9.31 -0.68 -15.83
N MET A 366 -9.09 0.19 -16.81
CA MET A 366 -7.92 0.12 -17.67
C MET A 366 -6.85 1.06 -17.11
N PRO A 367 -5.73 0.52 -16.60
CA PRO A 367 -4.63 1.33 -16.13
C PRO A 367 -4.11 2.20 -17.27
N SER A 368 -3.99 3.51 -17.06
CA SER A 368 -3.27 4.37 -18.00
C SER A 368 -1.77 4.05 -17.88
N PRO A 369 -1.07 3.74 -18.98
CA PRO A 369 0.39 3.49 -18.96
C PRO A 369 1.17 4.70 -18.42
N VAL A 370 0.59 5.90 -18.54
CA VAL A 370 1.11 7.13 -17.91
C VAL A 370 0.48 7.25 -16.52
N THR A 371 1.29 6.94 -15.50
CA THR A 371 0.91 6.71 -14.10
C THR A 371 0.24 7.88 -13.36
N GLY A 372 0.02 9.04 -13.99
CA GLY A 372 -0.61 10.21 -13.36
C GLY A 372 -1.85 10.77 -14.04
N LYS A 373 -2.22 10.33 -15.26
CA LYS A 373 -3.43 10.85 -15.94
C LYS A 373 -4.75 10.23 -15.43
N GLY A 374 -4.68 9.32 -14.45
CA GLY A 374 -5.81 8.56 -13.94
C GLY A 374 -6.16 7.33 -14.78
N ASN A 375 -7.00 6.46 -14.24
CA ASN A 375 -7.49 5.25 -14.93
C ASN A 375 -8.67 5.61 -15.83
N SER A 376 -8.80 4.90 -16.96
CA SER A 376 -10.03 4.94 -17.76
C SER A 376 -10.95 3.80 -17.32
N VAL A 377 -12.26 4.05 -17.33
CA VAL A 377 -13.27 3.07 -16.92
C VAL A 377 -14.17 2.78 -18.10
N SER A 378 -14.28 1.51 -18.49
CA SER A 378 -15.32 1.05 -19.40
C SER A 378 -16.35 0.22 -18.64
N LYS A 379 -17.63 0.37 -19.00
CA LYS A 379 -18.72 -0.43 -18.46
C LYS A 379 -19.00 -1.60 -19.38
N VAL A 380 -19.04 -2.80 -18.83
CA VAL A 380 -19.42 -4.02 -19.54
C VAL A 380 -20.82 -4.43 -19.06
N GLU A 381 -21.81 -4.30 -19.94
CA GLU A 381 -23.22 -4.61 -19.61
C GLU A 381 -23.48 -6.12 -19.54
N THR A 382 -22.86 -6.90 -20.43
CA THR A 382 -22.97 -8.36 -20.47
C THR A 382 -21.59 -9.00 -20.63
N PRO A 383 -21.11 -9.78 -19.65
CA PRO A 383 -19.85 -10.51 -19.77
C PRO A 383 -19.83 -11.48 -20.95
N LYS A 384 -18.66 -11.70 -21.55
CA LYS A 384 -18.50 -12.74 -22.58
C LYS A 384 -18.89 -14.11 -22.01
N PRO A 385 -19.80 -14.86 -22.65
CA PRO A 385 -20.26 -16.15 -22.15
C PRO A 385 -19.09 -17.13 -22.07
N TYR A 386 -19.20 -18.11 -21.18
CA TYR A 386 -18.21 -19.18 -21.07
C TYR A 386 -18.06 -19.90 -22.42
N LYS A 387 -16.83 -20.00 -22.93
CA LYS A 387 -16.54 -20.75 -24.15
C LYS A 387 -16.14 -22.19 -23.81
N LYS A 388 -17.11 -23.09 -23.86
CA LYS A 388 -16.86 -24.53 -23.66
C LYS A 388 -16.02 -25.08 -24.82
N GLY A 389 -14.88 -25.71 -24.50
CA GLY A 389 -14.13 -26.52 -25.47
C GLY A 389 -13.10 -25.82 -26.35
N VAL A 390 -12.65 -24.59 -26.05
CA VAL A 390 -11.50 -24.00 -26.77
C VAL A 390 -10.19 -24.41 -26.07
N VAL A 391 -9.92 -25.72 -26.06
CA VAL A 391 -8.56 -26.25 -25.99
C VAL A 391 -8.29 -26.79 -27.38
N LYS A 392 -7.94 -25.90 -28.31
CA LYS A 392 -7.15 -26.29 -29.47
C LYS A 392 -5.70 -25.91 -29.22
#